data_AF-A0AAV4TQJ5-F1
#
_entry.id   AF-A0AAV4TQJ5-F1
#
_cell.length_a   1.000
_cell.length_b   1.000
_cell.length_c   1.000
_cell.angle_alpha   90.00
_cell.angle_beta   90.00
_cell.angle_gamma   90.00
#
_symmetry.space_group_name_H-M   'P 1'
#
loop_
_entity.id
_entity.type
_entity.pdbx_description
1 polymer ?
#
loop_
_entity_poly.entity_id
_entity_poly.type
_entity_poly.pdbx_seq_one_letter_code
_entity_poly.pdbx_strand_id
1 'polypeptide(L)'
;MALFFDKLQEIYPTEMNLITTKEKKNWGLSDLCEIILGQPLNKEERLCDWEKRPLTDSQLEYAALDAFCLVQMYDRLKQIALEKEMNFDHLATLSMHLTTSQWKPKRRFQGMRSEKGLDINKPLPIQHFKVVIDSTLEVQGKQLRQMGADVRILDSSDSPKTAVEISKSEERILICSLTLFRQVEHIHPEAFCFKPVNKYGDHTSISSIFHKFNVQLNSKSILSRCMVCNSPECIKLTIDDINFLQEYNKNKDPSILNCDTETSNFTKTLSDMIKSGKKIKFKNEHIPGYTGKFHAFLCTECGIVQ
;
A
#
# COMPACT_ATOMS: atom_id res chain seq x y z
N MET A 1 -9.47 7.16 12.21
CA MET A 1 -8.07 7.32 12.70
C MET A 1 -7.58 6.20 13.61
N ALA A 2 -8.39 5.63 14.51
CA ALA A 2 -7.94 4.49 15.35
C ALA A 2 -7.37 3.33 14.52
N LEU A 3 -8.12 2.91 13.49
CA LEU A 3 -7.67 1.91 12.51
C LEU A 3 -6.39 2.31 11.76
N PHE A 4 -6.23 3.59 11.44
CA PHE A 4 -5.03 4.10 10.77
C PHE A 4 -3.80 3.94 11.68
N PHE A 5 -3.94 4.30 12.95
CA PHE A 5 -2.87 4.22 13.93
C PHE A 5 -2.55 2.77 14.32
N ASP A 6 -3.56 1.91 14.45
CA ASP A 6 -3.39 0.46 14.66
C ASP A 6 -2.58 -0.19 13.53
N LYS A 7 -2.85 0.19 12.28
CA LYS A 7 -2.13 -0.32 11.11
C LYS A 7 -0.71 0.18 11.02
N LEU A 8 -0.46 1.44 11.39
CA LEU A 8 0.91 1.94 11.52
C LEU A 8 1.68 1.17 12.59
N GLN A 9 1.07 0.86 13.74
CA GLN A 9 1.69 0.02 14.76
C GLN A 9 1.95 -1.43 14.30
N GLU A 10 1.08 -1.99 13.47
CA GLU A 10 1.27 -3.34 12.91
C GLU A 10 2.48 -3.42 11.97
N ILE A 11 2.69 -2.38 11.16
CA ILE A 11 3.76 -2.33 10.17
C ILE A 11 5.08 -1.81 10.78
N TYR A 12 5.00 -0.88 11.74
CA TYR A 12 6.14 -0.20 12.37
C TYR A 12 6.04 -0.25 13.90
N PRO A 13 6.05 -1.45 14.50
CA PRO A 13 5.80 -1.63 15.93
C PRO A 13 6.85 -0.93 16.81
N THR A 14 8.11 -0.87 16.36
CA THR A 14 9.21 -0.26 17.12
C THR A 14 9.13 1.26 17.10
N GLU A 15 8.82 1.85 15.95
CA GLU A 15 8.78 3.29 15.73
C GLU A 15 7.53 3.91 16.37
N MET A 16 6.42 3.16 16.36
CA MET A 16 5.14 3.58 16.93
C MET A 16 4.98 3.19 18.42
N ASN A 17 5.94 2.44 19.00
CA ASN A 17 5.89 1.98 20.40
C ASN A 17 6.04 3.12 21.41
N LEU A 18 6.71 4.21 21.01
CA LEU A 18 7.01 5.34 21.90
C LEU A 18 5.78 6.18 22.26
N ILE A 19 4.64 5.96 21.61
CA ILE A 19 3.47 6.84 21.73
C ILE A 19 2.43 6.28 22.73
N THR A 20 2.56 5.04 23.22
CA THR A 20 1.45 4.41 23.99
C THR A 20 1.90 3.57 25.19
N THR A 21 1.55 4.03 26.39
CA THR A 21 1.59 3.25 27.65
C THR A 21 0.22 2.64 28.03
N LYS A 22 -0.86 3.04 27.33
CA LYS A 22 -2.24 2.57 27.59
C LYS A 22 -2.55 1.27 26.84
N GLU A 23 -3.20 0.33 27.53
CA GLU A 23 -3.65 -0.94 26.95
C GLU A 23 -4.59 -0.74 25.76
N LYS A 24 -4.47 -1.63 24.79
CA LYS A 24 -5.14 -1.57 23.49
C LYS A 24 -6.62 -1.96 23.62
N LYS A 25 -7.52 -0.97 23.75
CA LYS A 25 -8.96 -1.18 23.54
C LYS A 25 -9.67 0.11 23.08
N ASN A 26 -9.98 0.17 21.78
CA ASN A 26 -10.87 1.14 21.12
C ASN A 26 -10.55 2.63 21.38
N TRP A 27 -9.45 3.14 20.80
CA TRP A 27 -9.14 4.58 20.86
C TRP A 27 -10.16 5.43 20.12
N GLY A 28 -10.71 6.44 20.80
CA GLY A 28 -11.47 7.53 20.21
C GLY A 28 -10.58 8.69 19.76
N LEU A 29 -11.17 9.71 19.14
CA LEU A 29 -10.43 10.89 18.65
C LEU A 29 -9.65 11.58 19.77
N SER A 30 -10.30 11.83 20.91
CA SER A 30 -9.65 12.43 22.08
C SER A 30 -8.48 11.62 22.62
N ASP A 31 -8.53 10.29 22.59
CA ASP A 31 -7.42 9.45 23.06
C ASP A 31 -6.24 9.57 22.10
N LEU A 32 -6.51 9.63 20.79
CA LEU A 32 -5.48 9.85 19.79
C LEU A 32 -4.87 11.25 19.86
N CYS A 33 -5.65 12.28 20.20
CA CYS A 33 -5.11 13.62 20.47
C CYS A 33 -4.19 13.61 21.70
N GLU A 34 -4.57 12.92 22.78
CA GLU A 34 -3.71 12.78 23.97
C GLU A 34 -2.41 12.06 23.62
N ILE A 35 -2.50 10.97 22.85
CA ILE A 35 -1.37 10.15 22.40
C ILE A 35 -0.43 10.95 21.47
N ILE A 36 -0.96 11.62 20.45
CA ILE A 36 -0.15 12.25 19.39
C ILE A 36 0.23 13.70 19.72
N LEU A 37 -0.70 14.48 20.23
CA LEU A 37 -0.53 15.92 20.52
C LEU A 37 -0.21 16.18 22.01
N GLY A 38 -0.31 15.18 22.88
CA GLY A 38 -0.04 15.31 24.32
C GLY A 38 -1.23 15.85 25.13
N GLN A 39 -2.37 16.15 24.49
CA GLN A 39 -3.57 16.66 25.16
C GLN A 39 -4.86 16.05 24.61
N PRO A 40 -5.80 15.62 25.48
CA PRO A 40 -7.11 15.14 25.05
C PRO A 40 -8.00 16.29 24.58
N LEU A 41 -9.02 15.99 23.78
CA LEU A 41 -10.07 16.95 23.45
C LEU A 41 -11.00 17.15 24.64
N ASN A 42 -11.49 18.38 24.83
CA ASN A 42 -12.60 18.64 25.74
C ASN A 42 -13.85 17.90 25.23
N LYS A 43 -14.56 17.17 26.09
CA LYS A 43 -15.76 16.37 25.76
C LYS A 43 -17.07 16.97 26.27
N GLU A 44 -17.04 18.17 26.87
CA GLU A 44 -18.19 18.78 27.54
C GLU A 44 -19.37 19.03 26.58
N GLU A 45 -19.11 19.54 25.37
CA GLU A 45 -20.15 19.85 24.39
C GLU A 45 -20.59 18.64 23.53
N ARG A 46 -20.07 17.44 23.81
CA ARG A 46 -20.38 16.25 23.00
C ARG A 46 -21.87 15.86 23.05
N LEU A 47 -22.54 16.11 24.17
CA LEU A 47 -23.95 15.75 24.42
C LEU A 47 -24.87 16.97 24.57
N CYS A 48 -24.45 18.14 24.09
CA CYS A 48 -25.27 19.34 24.11
C CYS A 48 -26.40 19.31 23.06
N ASP A 49 -27.33 20.26 23.18
CA ASP A 49 -28.37 20.46 22.17
C ASP A 49 -27.80 21.22 20.96
N TRP A 50 -27.41 20.46 19.93
CA TRP A 50 -26.91 20.97 18.65
C TRP A 50 -28.00 21.56 17.74
N GLU A 51 -29.28 21.43 18.08
CA GLU A 51 -30.40 22.03 17.35
C GLU A 51 -30.74 23.43 17.89
N LYS A 52 -30.38 23.73 19.14
CA LYS A 52 -30.54 25.06 19.75
C LYS A 52 -29.85 26.16 18.93
N ARG A 53 -30.52 27.32 18.80
CA ARG A 53 -29.94 28.51 18.15
C ARG A 53 -30.13 29.78 19.00
N PRO A 54 -29.15 30.71 18.99
CA PRO A 54 -27.82 30.56 18.37
C PRO A 54 -26.98 29.50 19.11
N LEU A 55 -25.97 28.95 18.43
CA LEU A 55 -24.98 28.10 19.10
C LEU A 55 -24.16 28.96 20.06
N THR A 56 -23.74 28.39 21.19
CA THR A 56 -22.82 29.05 22.11
C THR A 56 -21.40 29.07 21.55
N ASP A 57 -20.56 29.97 22.04
CA ASP A 57 -19.14 30.02 21.67
C ASP A 57 -18.43 28.70 21.99
N SER A 58 -18.78 28.05 23.10
CA SER A 58 -18.25 26.73 23.48
C SER A 58 -18.63 25.62 22.48
N GLN A 59 -19.86 25.62 21.97
CA GLN A 59 -20.30 24.67 20.93
C GLN A 59 -19.57 24.92 19.60
N LEU A 60 -19.37 26.19 19.23
CA LEU A 60 -18.60 26.56 18.04
C LEU A 60 -17.14 26.13 18.17
N GLU A 61 -16.52 26.39 19.32
CA GLU A 61 -15.15 26.01 19.61
C GLU A 61 -14.98 24.48 19.60
N TYR A 62 -15.87 23.73 20.24
CA TYR A 62 -15.86 22.27 20.22
C TYR A 62 -15.96 21.72 18.79
N ALA A 63 -16.91 22.23 17.98
CA ALA A 63 -17.08 21.79 16.60
C ALA A 63 -15.84 22.12 15.74
N ALA A 64 -15.23 23.29 15.96
CA ALA A 64 -13.99 23.68 15.28
C ALA A 64 -12.82 22.78 15.68
N LEU A 65 -12.68 22.46 16.97
CA LEU A 65 -11.61 21.60 17.49
C LEU A 65 -11.70 20.16 16.96
N ASP A 66 -12.90 19.59 16.81
CA ASP A 66 -13.11 18.25 16.25
C ASP A 66 -12.57 18.12 14.80
N ALA A 67 -12.54 19.22 14.03
CA ALA A 67 -11.93 19.25 12.70
C ALA A 67 -10.45 19.68 12.74
N PHE A 68 -10.11 20.72 13.52
CA PHE A 68 -8.78 21.29 13.58
C PHE A 68 -7.74 20.31 14.14
N CYS A 69 -8.12 19.49 15.11
CA CYS A 69 -7.23 18.48 15.68
C CYS A 69 -6.71 17.47 14.64
N LEU A 70 -7.49 17.18 13.59
CA LEU A 70 -7.08 16.26 12.52
C LEU A 70 -5.88 16.79 11.72
N VAL A 71 -5.87 18.11 11.46
CA VAL A 71 -4.78 18.79 10.75
C VAL A 71 -3.52 18.79 11.61
N GLN A 72 -3.64 19.18 12.88
CA GLN A 72 -2.52 19.16 13.81
C GLN A 72 -1.93 17.75 13.99
N MET A 73 -2.79 16.73 14.08
CA MET A 73 -2.35 15.34 14.16
C MET A 73 -1.62 14.90 12.89
N TYR A 74 -2.09 15.29 11.71
CA TYR A 74 -1.40 15.02 10.46
C TYR A 74 0.00 15.62 10.45
N ASP A 75 0.14 16.90 10.80
CA ASP A 75 1.43 17.58 10.85
C ASP A 75 2.37 16.94 11.88
N ARG A 76 1.84 16.60 13.06
CA ARG A 76 2.63 15.94 14.10
C ARG A 76 3.07 14.54 13.68
N LEU A 77 2.20 13.75 13.05
CA LEU A 77 2.55 12.43 12.51
C LEU A 77 3.60 12.54 11.39
N LYS A 78 3.53 13.58 10.56
CA LYS A 78 4.55 13.86 9.54
C LYS A 78 5.89 14.23 10.17
N GLN A 79 5.89 15.02 11.25
CA GLN A 79 7.09 15.32 12.04
C GLN A 79 7.66 14.07 12.71
N ILE A 80 6.82 13.24 13.34
CA ILE A 80 7.27 11.97 13.94
C ILE A 80 7.86 11.07 12.86
N ALA A 81 7.23 10.96 11.70
CA ALA A 81 7.78 10.21 10.58
C ALA A 81 9.14 10.78 10.15
N LEU A 82 9.32 12.10 10.12
CA LEU A 82 10.61 12.71 9.83
C LEU A 82 11.66 12.42 10.93
N GLU A 83 11.32 12.59 12.21
CA GLU A 83 12.16 12.31 13.38
C GLU A 83 12.58 10.83 13.45
N LYS A 84 11.72 9.93 12.98
CA LYS A 84 11.96 8.48 12.90
C LYS A 84 12.44 8.02 11.53
N GLU A 85 12.68 8.96 10.62
CA GLU A 85 13.17 8.73 9.26
C GLU A 85 12.34 7.71 8.44
N MET A 86 11.01 7.84 8.54
CA MET A 86 10.02 7.04 7.84
C MET A 86 9.48 7.78 6.60
N ASN A 87 9.09 7.03 5.55
CA ASN A 87 8.42 7.61 4.38
C ASN A 87 6.93 7.85 4.63
N PHE A 88 6.60 9.05 5.12
CA PHE A 88 5.24 9.42 5.47
C PHE A 88 4.22 9.25 4.33
N ASP A 89 4.59 9.58 3.09
CA ASP A 89 3.68 9.46 1.94
C ASP A 89 3.32 7.99 1.66
N HIS A 90 4.30 7.10 1.78
CA HIS A 90 4.07 5.66 1.69
C HIS A 90 3.20 5.17 2.84
N LEU A 91 3.44 5.62 4.07
CA LEU A 91 2.62 5.28 5.25
C LEU A 91 1.16 5.70 5.08
N ALA A 92 0.94 6.95 4.65
CA ALA A 92 -0.38 7.50 4.41
C ALA A 92 -1.11 6.71 3.32
N THR A 93 -0.41 6.37 2.24
CA THR A 93 -0.94 5.56 1.14
C THR A 93 -1.32 4.15 1.61
N LEU A 94 -0.41 3.44 2.29
CA LEU A 94 -0.66 2.10 2.83
C LEU A 94 -1.84 2.12 3.81
N SER A 95 -1.87 3.08 4.72
CA SER A 95 -2.92 3.15 5.72
C SER A 95 -4.28 3.48 5.10
N MET A 96 -4.32 4.33 4.08
CA MET A 96 -5.55 4.56 3.29
C MET A 96 -6.04 3.26 2.62
N HIS A 97 -5.16 2.46 2.04
CA HIS A 97 -5.53 1.18 1.44
C HIS A 97 -5.99 0.14 2.48
N LEU A 98 -5.31 0.07 3.63
CA LEU A 98 -5.65 -0.89 4.68
C LEU A 98 -6.97 -0.55 5.38
N THR A 99 -7.26 0.73 5.58
CA THR A 99 -8.52 1.19 6.20
C THR A 99 -9.71 1.13 5.25
N THR A 100 -9.48 1.10 3.93
CA THR A 100 -10.55 0.94 2.92
C THR A 100 -11.07 -0.50 2.81
N SER A 101 -10.25 -1.51 3.08
CA SER A 101 -10.66 -2.94 2.99
C SER A 101 -11.80 -3.37 3.95
N GLN A 102 -12.17 -2.55 4.94
CA GLN A 102 -13.25 -2.82 5.91
C GLN A 102 -14.64 -2.30 5.50
N TRP A 103 -14.78 -1.77 4.27
CA TRP A 103 -16.10 -1.40 3.76
C TRP A 103 -16.95 -2.65 3.54
N LYS A 104 -17.93 -2.88 4.42
CA LYS A 104 -18.98 -3.89 4.19
C LYS A 104 -19.83 -3.42 3.01
N PRO A 105 -20.05 -4.24 1.96
CA PRO A 105 -20.97 -3.90 0.91
C PRO A 105 -22.34 -3.55 1.52
N LYS A 106 -22.86 -2.34 1.25
CA LYS A 106 -24.26 -2.03 1.60
C LYS A 106 -25.14 -3.11 0.94
N ARG A 107 -26.06 -3.69 1.73
CA ARG A 107 -26.95 -4.78 1.30
C ARG A 107 -27.57 -4.50 -0.08
N ARG A 108 -27.61 -5.56 -0.90
CA ARG A 108 -28.11 -5.67 -2.28
C ARG A 108 -29.18 -4.65 -2.71
N PHE A 109 -29.00 -4.10 -3.92
CA PHE A 109 -30.12 -4.01 -4.85
C PHE A 109 -30.46 -5.44 -5.30
N GLN A 110 -31.72 -5.85 -5.10
CA GLN A 110 -32.22 -7.15 -5.51
C GLN A 110 -32.21 -7.25 -7.04
N GLY A 111 -31.59 -8.30 -7.57
CA GLY A 111 -31.72 -8.70 -8.96
C GLY A 111 -30.42 -8.63 -9.76
N MET A 112 -29.61 -9.69 -9.69
CA MET A 112 -28.86 -10.21 -10.83
C MET A 112 -28.28 -11.58 -10.45
N ARG A 113 -28.79 -12.63 -11.10
CA ARG A 113 -28.10 -13.92 -11.21
C ARG A 113 -26.93 -13.75 -12.17
N SER A 114 -25.80 -14.40 -11.89
CA SER A 114 -25.02 -15.08 -12.93
C SER A 114 -24.08 -16.11 -12.32
N GLU A 115 -24.04 -17.26 -12.97
CA GLU A 115 -23.11 -18.37 -12.76
C GLU A 115 -21.71 -18.01 -13.28
N LYS A 116 -20.68 -18.67 -12.71
CA LYS A 116 -19.24 -18.68 -13.07
C LYS A 116 -18.40 -17.39 -12.96
N GLY A 117 -18.90 -16.31 -12.36
CA GLY A 117 -18.08 -15.14 -12.01
C GLY A 117 -17.53 -15.17 -10.57
N LEU A 118 -16.50 -14.36 -10.30
CA LEU A 118 -15.97 -14.12 -8.95
C LEU A 118 -17.09 -13.65 -7.99
N ASP A 119 -17.30 -14.39 -6.90
CA ASP A 119 -18.29 -14.02 -5.88
C ASP A 119 -17.78 -12.84 -5.04
N ILE A 120 -18.06 -11.62 -5.53
CA ILE A 120 -17.72 -10.36 -4.86
C ILE A 120 -18.30 -10.23 -3.43
N ASN A 121 -19.25 -11.09 -3.05
CA ASN A 121 -19.78 -11.11 -1.69
C ASN A 121 -18.85 -11.83 -0.71
N LYS A 122 -17.93 -12.66 -1.21
CA LYS A 122 -16.92 -13.32 -0.40
C LYS A 122 -15.65 -12.47 -0.31
N PRO A 123 -15.09 -12.27 0.89
CA PRO A 123 -13.80 -11.60 1.03
C PRO A 123 -12.71 -12.37 0.30
N LEU A 124 -11.94 -11.68 -0.54
CA LEU A 124 -10.84 -12.26 -1.33
C LEU A 124 -9.49 -11.83 -0.73
N PRO A 125 -8.70 -12.73 -0.13
CA PRO A 125 -7.36 -12.38 0.34
C PRO A 125 -6.48 -11.86 -0.80
N ILE A 126 -5.69 -10.81 -0.54
CA ILE A 126 -4.80 -10.17 -1.53
C ILE A 126 -3.84 -11.15 -2.22
N GLN A 127 -3.40 -12.19 -1.53
CA GLN A 127 -2.52 -13.24 -2.06
C GLN A 127 -3.17 -14.06 -3.19
N HIS A 128 -4.50 -14.12 -3.21
CA HIS A 128 -5.28 -14.78 -4.26
C HIS A 128 -5.83 -13.78 -5.30
N PHE A 129 -5.54 -12.48 -5.15
CA PHE A 129 -5.97 -11.46 -6.09
C PHE A 129 -5.02 -11.43 -7.28
N LYS A 130 -5.38 -12.17 -8.34
CA LYS A 130 -4.63 -12.24 -9.60
C LYS A 130 -5.27 -11.38 -10.67
N VAL A 131 -4.47 -10.51 -11.28
CA VAL A 131 -4.94 -9.51 -12.24
C VAL A 131 -4.06 -9.52 -13.48
N VAL A 132 -4.67 -9.28 -14.64
CA VAL A 132 -3.97 -8.85 -15.86
C VAL A 132 -4.42 -7.44 -16.24
N ILE A 133 -3.48 -6.58 -16.60
CA ILE A 133 -3.71 -5.15 -16.83
C ILE A 133 -3.01 -4.68 -18.10
N ASP A 134 -3.64 -3.81 -18.89
CA ASP A 134 -3.00 -3.19 -20.05
C ASP A 134 -1.88 -2.19 -19.67
N SER A 135 -0.94 -2.01 -20.58
CA SER A 135 0.25 -1.16 -20.41
C SER A 135 -0.08 0.28 -19.98
N THR A 136 -1.24 0.83 -20.38
CA THR A 136 -1.60 2.21 -20.01
C THR A 136 -1.88 2.40 -18.52
N LEU A 137 -2.12 1.31 -17.79
CA LEU A 137 -2.37 1.29 -16.34
C LEU A 137 -1.16 0.70 -15.58
N GLU A 138 0.04 0.74 -16.16
CA GLU A 138 1.26 0.19 -15.56
C GLU A 138 1.53 0.74 -14.15
N VAL A 139 1.29 2.04 -13.93
CA VAL A 139 1.47 2.68 -12.61
C VAL A 139 0.57 2.02 -11.58
N GLN A 140 -0.72 1.82 -11.89
CA GLN A 140 -1.66 1.16 -10.98
C GLN A 140 -1.32 -0.31 -10.80
N GLY A 141 -0.88 -0.99 -11.87
CA GLY A 141 -0.39 -2.36 -11.78
C GLY A 141 0.80 -2.50 -10.82
N LYS A 142 1.77 -1.59 -10.89
CA LYS A 142 2.90 -1.52 -9.95
C LYS A 142 2.44 -1.26 -8.51
N GLN A 143 1.48 -0.36 -8.30
CA GLN A 143 0.92 -0.10 -6.97
C GLN A 143 0.20 -1.33 -6.40
N LEU A 144 -0.56 -2.06 -7.22
CA LEU A 144 -1.22 -3.30 -6.81
C LEU A 144 -0.19 -4.39 -6.43
N ARG A 145 0.91 -4.52 -7.18
CA ARG A 145 2.02 -5.42 -6.81
C ARG A 145 2.64 -5.06 -5.46
N GLN A 146 2.82 -3.77 -5.18
CA GLN A 146 3.31 -3.31 -3.88
C GLN A 146 2.37 -3.69 -2.72
N MET A 147 1.07 -3.88 -2.99
CA MET A 147 0.11 -4.37 -1.98
C MET A 147 0.10 -5.90 -1.85
N GLY A 148 0.85 -6.61 -2.70
CA GLY A 148 0.95 -8.08 -2.69
C GLY A 148 0.08 -8.80 -3.73
N ALA A 149 -0.60 -8.06 -4.60
CA ALA A 149 -1.38 -8.66 -5.69
C ALA A 149 -0.46 -9.29 -6.75
N ASP A 150 -0.92 -10.40 -7.34
CA ASP A 150 -0.26 -10.99 -8.51
C ASP A 150 -0.74 -10.26 -9.77
N VAL A 151 0.07 -9.36 -10.30
CA VAL A 151 -0.33 -8.53 -11.45
C VAL A 151 0.56 -8.77 -12.67
N ARG A 152 -0.07 -9.28 -13.74
CA ARG A 152 0.52 -9.31 -15.08
C ARG A 152 0.21 -8.00 -15.79
N ILE A 153 1.23 -7.17 -16.00
CA ILE A 153 1.11 -5.99 -16.85
C ILE A 153 1.46 -6.44 -18.28
N LEU A 154 0.59 -6.10 -19.23
CA LEU A 154 0.77 -6.39 -20.65
C LEU A 154 1.75 -5.39 -21.28
N ASP A 155 2.40 -5.84 -22.34
CA ASP A 155 3.26 -4.99 -23.16
C ASP A 155 2.40 -4.12 -24.09
N SER A 156 2.95 -2.98 -24.55
CA SER A 156 2.24 -2.09 -25.48
C SER A 156 1.97 -2.73 -26.85
N SER A 157 2.68 -3.80 -27.18
CA SER A 157 2.48 -4.61 -28.38
C SER A 157 1.42 -5.69 -28.23
N ASP A 158 0.97 -6.00 -27.01
CA ASP A 158 0.00 -7.08 -26.78
C ASP A 158 -1.38 -6.72 -27.35
N SER A 159 -2.00 -7.70 -28.01
CA SER A 159 -3.31 -7.50 -28.61
C SER A 159 -4.44 -7.63 -27.58
N PRO A 160 -5.63 -7.07 -27.87
CA PRO A 160 -6.82 -7.29 -27.02
C PRO A 160 -7.18 -8.76 -26.83
N LYS A 161 -6.92 -9.59 -27.85
CA LYS A 161 -7.13 -11.06 -27.76
C LYS A 161 -6.17 -11.69 -26.76
N THR A 162 -4.90 -11.30 -26.80
CA THR A 162 -3.87 -11.74 -25.85
C THR A 162 -4.27 -11.42 -24.40
N ALA A 163 -4.81 -10.22 -24.15
CA ALA A 163 -5.31 -9.85 -22.82
C ALA A 163 -6.42 -10.79 -22.32
N VAL A 164 -7.37 -11.13 -23.19
CA VAL A 164 -8.48 -12.04 -22.88
C VAL A 164 -8.01 -13.48 -22.71
N GLU A 165 -7.07 -13.92 -23.54
CA GLU A 165 -6.47 -15.26 -23.46
C GLU A 165 -5.77 -15.43 -22.11
N ILE A 166 -4.89 -14.51 -21.72
CA ILE A 166 -4.19 -14.53 -20.42
C ILE A 166 -5.19 -14.52 -19.26
N SER A 167 -6.21 -13.65 -19.33
CA SER A 167 -7.25 -13.58 -18.30
C SER A 167 -7.94 -14.92 -18.08
N LYS A 168 -8.31 -15.62 -19.17
CA LYS A 168 -9.01 -16.90 -19.10
C LYS A 168 -8.08 -18.05 -18.72
N SER A 169 -6.90 -18.13 -19.31
CA SER A 169 -5.97 -19.27 -19.12
C SER A 169 -5.33 -19.29 -17.74
N GLU A 170 -5.04 -18.10 -17.17
CA GLU A 170 -4.39 -17.97 -15.87
C GLU A 170 -5.39 -17.64 -14.73
N GLU A 171 -6.69 -17.65 -15.03
CA GLU A 171 -7.76 -17.28 -14.10
C GLU A 171 -7.51 -15.91 -13.44
N ARG A 172 -7.14 -14.93 -14.26
CA ARG A 172 -6.87 -13.55 -13.84
C ARG A 172 -8.03 -12.64 -14.15
N ILE A 173 -8.32 -11.72 -13.25
CA ILE A 173 -9.26 -10.62 -13.51
C ILE A 173 -8.62 -9.69 -14.55
N LEU A 174 -9.30 -9.42 -15.65
CA LEU A 174 -8.88 -8.39 -16.60
C LEU A 174 -9.31 -7.01 -16.10
N ILE A 175 -8.36 -6.19 -15.64
CA ILE A 175 -8.58 -4.77 -15.37
C ILE A 175 -7.98 -3.97 -16.51
N CYS A 176 -8.75 -3.11 -17.15
CA CYS A 176 -8.27 -2.43 -18.34
C CYS A 176 -8.72 -0.97 -18.47
N SER A 177 -8.00 -0.21 -19.29
CA SER A 177 -8.39 1.13 -19.71
C SER A 177 -9.70 1.11 -20.52
N LEU A 178 -10.35 2.27 -20.64
CA LEU A 178 -11.57 2.40 -21.42
C LEU A 178 -11.39 1.98 -22.89
N THR A 179 -10.21 2.25 -23.45
CA THR A 179 -9.87 1.90 -24.84
C THR A 179 -9.88 0.39 -25.04
N LEU A 180 -9.17 -0.36 -24.19
CA LEU A 180 -9.13 -1.81 -24.28
C LEU A 180 -10.49 -2.43 -23.92
N PHE A 181 -11.18 -1.90 -22.91
CA PHE A 181 -12.50 -2.40 -22.50
C PHE A 181 -13.49 -2.45 -23.67
N ARG A 182 -13.61 -1.37 -24.44
CA ARG A 182 -14.48 -1.31 -25.64
C ARG A 182 -14.14 -2.35 -26.70
N GLN A 183 -12.89 -2.79 -26.75
CA GLN A 183 -12.42 -3.79 -27.71
C GLN A 183 -12.68 -5.22 -27.25
N VAL A 184 -12.88 -5.46 -25.95
CA VAL A 184 -13.00 -6.81 -25.39
C VAL A 184 -14.34 -7.11 -24.73
N GLU A 185 -15.17 -6.10 -24.43
CA GLU A 185 -16.42 -6.28 -23.68
C GLU A 185 -17.39 -7.31 -24.30
N HIS A 186 -17.37 -7.45 -25.63
CA HIS A 186 -18.20 -8.40 -26.36
C HIS A 186 -17.71 -9.86 -26.25
N ILE A 187 -16.40 -10.09 -26.03
CA ILE A 187 -15.77 -11.41 -25.93
C ILE A 187 -15.35 -11.79 -24.50
N HIS A 188 -15.32 -10.80 -23.61
CA HIS A 188 -14.99 -10.92 -22.20
C HIS A 188 -15.77 -9.91 -21.36
N PRO A 189 -17.09 -10.13 -21.17
CA PRO A 189 -17.97 -9.20 -20.46
C PRO A 189 -17.64 -9.04 -18.96
N GLU A 190 -16.83 -9.94 -18.40
CA GLU A 190 -16.34 -9.83 -17.01
C GLU A 190 -15.13 -8.89 -16.85
N ALA A 191 -14.60 -8.34 -17.95
CA ALA A 191 -13.54 -7.33 -17.88
C ALA A 191 -13.99 -6.13 -17.03
N PHE A 192 -13.06 -5.55 -16.27
CA PHE A 192 -13.32 -4.38 -15.46
C PHE A 192 -12.60 -3.15 -16.02
N CYS A 193 -13.37 -2.15 -16.45
CA CYS A 193 -12.82 -0.87 -16.88
C CYS A 193 -12.43 -0.02 -15.67
N PHE A 194 -11.13 0.24 -15.50
CA PHE A 194 -10.60 1.15 -14.50
C PHE A 194 -10.27 2.51 -15.12
N LYS A 195 -10.71 3.59 -14.46
CA LYS A 195 -10.46 4.97 -14.89
C LYS A 195 -9.49 5.61 -13.90
N PRO A 196 -8.21 5.78 -14.24
CA PRO A 196 -7.20 6.34 -13.33
C PRO A 196 -7.42 7.82 -13.04
N VAL A 197 -8.24 8.49 -13.84
CA VAL A 197 -8.67 9.87 -13.64
C VAL A 197 -10.20 9.91 -13.72
N ASN A 198 -10.83 10.55 -12.74
CA ASN A 198 -12.28 10.70 -12.69
C ASN A 198 -12.76 11.80 -13.67
N LYS A 199 -14.07 12.01 -13.77
CA LYS A 199 -14.66 13.03 -14.66
C LYS A 199 -14.31 14.49 -14.31
N TYR A 200 -13.75 14.72 -13.12
CA TYR A 200 -13.34 16.04 -12.61
C TYR A 200 -11.83 16.27 -12.74
N GLY A 201 -11.06 15.28 -13.21
CA GLY A 201 -9.61 15.37 -13.34
C GLY A 201 -8.84 14.82 -12.14
N ASP A 202 -9.52 14.32 -11.09
CA ASP A 202 -8.82 13.77 -9.92
C ASP A 202 -8.36 12.34 -10.16
N HIS A 203 -7.21 12.00 -9.60
CA HIS A 203 -6.69 10.63 -9.63
C HIS A 203 -7.57 9.67 -8.83
N THR A 204 -7.99 8.58 -9.49
CA THR A 204 -8.70 7.48 -8.84
C THR A 204 -7.71 6.57 -8.12
N SER A 205 -7.90 6.39 -6.82
CA SER A 205 -7.10 5.47 -6.00
C SER A 205 -7.37 4.00 -6.35
N ILE A 206 -6.32 3.17 -6.30
CA ILE A 206 -6.43 1.70 -6.43
C ILE A 206 -7.28 1.07 -5.32
N SER A 207 -7.57 1.78 -4.22
CA SER A 207 -8.55 1.32 -3.21
C SER A 207 -9.91 1.02 -3.81
N SER A 208 -10.33 1.74 -4.85
CA SER A 208 -11.59 1.47 -5.54
C SER A 208 -11.63 0.08 -6.19
N ILE A 209 -10.47 -0.43 -6.63
CA ILE A 209 -10.31 -1.81 -7.14
C ILE A 209 -10.52 -2.79 -5.99
N PHE A 210 -9.84 -2.59 -4.85
CA PHE A 210 -10.00 -3.46 -3.68
C PHE A 210 -11.45 -3.51 -3.18
N HIS A 211 -12.13 -2.36 -3.14
CA HIS A 211 -13.55 -2.31 -2.80
C HIS A 211 -14.42 -3.08 -3.81
N LYS A 212 -14.18 -2.90 -5.11
CA LYS A 212 -14.96 -3.54 -6.17
C LYS A 212 -14.92 -5.06 -6.08
N PHE A 213 -13.75 -5.62 -5.74
CA PHE A 213 -13.52 -7.06 -5.70
C PHE A 213 -13.49 -7.64 -4.28
N ASN A 214 -13.87 -6.86 -3.26
CA ASN A 214 -13.87 -7.26 -1.85
C ASN A 214 -12.52 -7.83 -1.39
N VAL A 215 -11.44 -7.18 -1.82
CA VAL A 215 -10.07 -7.61 -1.54
C VAL A 215 -9.70 -7.27 -0.10
N GLN A 216 -9.24 -8.28 0.64
CA GLN A 216 -8.78 -8.15 2.01
C GLN A 216 -7.26 -8.04 2.04
N LEU A 217 -6.79 -6.86 2.44
CA LEU A 217 -5.37 -6.58 2.60
C LEU A 217 -4.89 -7.06 3.97
N ASN A 218 -3.64 -7.50 4.03
CA ASN A 218 -2.94 -7.77 5.28
C ASN A 218 -1.53 -7.18 5.22
N SER A 219 -1.01 -6.75 6.36
CA SER A 219 0.31 -6.11 6.46
C SER A 219 1.45 -6.98 5.94
N LYS A 220 1.35 -8.29 6.17
CA LYS A 220 2.36 -9.29 5.76
C LYS A 220 2.51 -9.44 4.26
N SER A 221 1.51 -9.01 3.48
CA SER A 221 1.54 -9.09 2.01
C SER A 221 2.03 -7.79 1.37
N ILE A 222 2.22 -6.73 2.16
CA ILE A 222 2.79 -5.47 1.65
C ILE A 222 4.23 -5.75 1.22
N LEU A 223 4.56 -5.37 -0.02
CA LEU A 223 5.86 -5.59 -0.66
C LEU A 223 6.29 -7.07 -0.72
N SER A 224 5.35 -8.01 -0.55
CA SER A 224 5.62 -9.45 -0.73
C SER A 224 5.79 -9.85 -2.20
N ARG A 225 5.66 -8.89 -3.13
CA ARG A 225 5.93 -9.05 -4.55
C ARG A 225 6.74 -7.89 -5.09
N CYS A 226 7.58 -8.22 -6.06
CA CYS A 226 8.38 -7.25 -6.77
C CYS A 226 7.48 -6.36 -7.62
N MET A 227 7.58 -5.04 -7.46
CA MET A 227 6.79 -4.11 -8.26
C MET A 227 7.20 -4.12 -9.75
N VAL A 228 8.43 -4.52 -10.08
CA VAL A 228 8.95 -4.54 -11.45
C VAL A 228 8.63 -5.84 -12.17
N CYS A 229 9.06 -6.99 -11.63
CA CYS A 229 8.90 -8.29 -12.29
C CYS A 229 7.76 -9.15 -11.72
N ASN A 230 7.00 -8.65 -10.72
CA ASN A 230 5.92 -9.37 -10.05
C ASN A 230 6.35 -10.61 -9.23
N SER A 231 7.65 -10.95 -9.19
CA SER A 231 8.14 -12.12 -8.46
C SER A 231 7.81 -12.05 -6.95
N PRO A 232 7.40 -13.17 -6.32
CA PRO A 232 7.25 -13.25 -4.87
C PRO A 232 8.59 -13.37 -4.13
N GLU A 233 9.70 -13.60 -4.84
CA GLU A 233 11.03 -13.81 -4.26
C GLU A 233 11.66 -12.45 -3.86
N CYS A 234 11.20 -11.92 -2.74
CA CYS A 234 11.64 -10.65 -2.17
C CYS A 234 12.18 -10.85 -0.75
N ILE A 235 13.41 -10.37 -0.51
CA ILE A 235 14.08 -10.45 0.79
C ILE A 235 13.92 -9.10 1.48
N LYS A 236 13.41 -9.10 2.71
CA LYS A 236 13.38 -7.91 3.56
C LYS A 236 14.80 -7.54 3.96
N LEU A 237 15.20 -6.30 3.71
CA LEU A 237 16.52 -5.79 4.02
C LEU A 237 16.54 -5.12 5.39
N THR A 238 17.62 -5.34 6.13
CA THR A 238 18.00 -4.54 7.29
C THR A 238 18.71 -3.26 6.84
N ILE A 239 18.93 -2.32 7.77
CA ILE A 239 19.73 -1.11 7.49
C ILE A 239 21.16 -1.50 7.05
N ASP A 240 21.74 -2.51 7.68
CA ASP A 240 23.10 -2.98 7.36
C ASP A 240 23.15 -3.57 5.94
N ASP A 241 22.12 -4.34 5.54
CA ASP A 241 22.02 -4.85 4.17
C ASP A 241 21.90 -3.72 3.14
N ILE A 242 21.13 -2.66 3.44
CA ILE A 242 20.97 -1.50 2.56
C ILE A 242 22.31 -0.77 2.42
N ASN A 243 22.99 -0.48 3.53
CA ASN A 243 24.29 0.20 3.54
C ASN A 243 25.32 -0.60 2.73
N PHE A 244 25.36 -1.92 2.95
CA PHE A 244 26.20 -2.83 2.18
C PHE A 244 25.91 -2.76 0.67
N LEU A 245 24.64 -2.84 0.26
CA LEU A 245 24.26 -2.77 -1.15
C LEU A 245 24.60 -1.40 -1.77
N GLN A 246 24.47 -0.30 -1.03
CA GLN A 246 24.84 1.02 -1.49
C GLN A 246 26.35 1.15 -1.71
N GLU A 247 27.16 0.65 -0.78
CA GLU A 247 28.61 0.60 -0.90
C GLU A 247 29.04 -0.26 -2.09
N TYR A 248 28.45 -1.46 -2.22
CA TYR A 248 28.68 -2.34 -3.37
C TYR A 248 28.34 -1.65 -4.70
N ASN A 249 27.20 -0.96 -4.79
CA ASN A 249 26.80 -0.29 -6.03
C ASN A 249 27.71 0.89 -6.39
N LYS A 250 28.30 1.56 -5.39
CA LYS A 250 29.25 2.66 -5.57
C LYS A 250 30.62 2.17 -6.04
N ASN A 251 31.14 1.11 -5.41
CA ASN A 251 32.50 0.63 -5.64
C ASN A 251 32.58 -0.43 -6.76
N LYS A 252 31.48 -1.13 -7.05
CA LYS A 252 31.40 -2.30 -7.95
C LYS A 252 32.47 -3.36 -7.67
N ASP A 253 32.98 -3.40 -6.44
CA ASP A 253 34.09 -4.27 -6.06
C ASP A 253 33.57 -5.64 -5.61
N PRO A 254 33.84 -6.74 -6.36
CA PRO A 254 33.40 -8.08 -6.00
C PRO A 254 34.10 -8.63 -4.75
N SER A 255 35.22 -8.05 -4.32
CA SER A 255 36.01 -8.53 -3.18
C SER A 255 35.28 -8.38 -1.84
N ILE A 256 34.33 -7.44 -1.75
CA ILE A 256 33.47 -7.18 -0.58
C ILE A 256 32.58 -8.40 -0.24
N LEU A 257 32.28 -9.26 -1.23
CA LEU A 257 31.47 -10.48 -1.04
C LEU A 257 32.28 -11.69 -0.51
N ASN A 258 33.61 -11.57 -0.41
CA ASN A 258 34.52 -12.65 0.01
C ASN A 258 35.02 -12.49 1.46
N CYS A 259 34.41 -11.61 2.27
CA CYS A 259 34.81 -11.44 3.67
C CYS A 259 34.41 -12.67 4.50
N ASP A 260 35.41 -13.43 4.96
CA ASP A 260 35.32 -14.64 5.78
C ASP A 260 34.88 -14.38 7.25
N THR A 261 33.84 -13.59 7.45
CA THR A 261 33.17 -13.45 8.75
C THR A 261 31.72 -13.90 8.61
N GLU A 262 31.35 -14.96 9.36
CA GLU A 262 30.02 -15.60 9.42
C GLU A 262 29.05 -15.16 8.31
N THR A 263 29.18 -15.79 7.14
CA THR A 263 28.50 -15.37 5.91
C THR A 263 26.99 -15.36 6.14
N SER A 264 26.41 -14.18 6.33
CA SER A 264 24.97 -14.04 6.54
C SER A 264 24.22 -14.65 5.35
N ASN A 265 23.02 -15.21 5.59
CA ASN A 265 22.21 -15.79 4.51
C ASN A 265 21.97 -14.79 3.36
N PHE A 266 21.96 -13.49 3.69
CA PHE A 266 21.86 -12.40 2.73
C PHE A 266 23.07 -12.29 1.79
N THR A 267 24.32 -12.28 2.31
CA THR A 267 25.52 -12.13 1.46
C THR A 267 25.72 -13.31 0.52
N LYS A 268 25.38 -14.53 0.97
CA LYS A 268 25.35 -15.72 0.09
C LYS A 268 24.35 -15.55 -1.04
N THR A 269 23.10 -15.19 -0.72
CA THR A 269 22.05 -14.98 -1.72
C THR A 269 22.44 -13.90 -2.73
N LEU A 270 23.02 -12.80 -2.24
CA LEU A 270 23.50 -11.71 -3.08
C LEU A 270 24.64 -12.16 -4.00
N SER A 271 25.60 -12.94 -3.49
CA SER A 271 26.68 -13.52 -4.29
C SER A 271 26.14 -14.39 -5.43
N ASP A 272 25.15 -15.24 -5.14
CA ASP A 272 24.54 -16.13 -6.14
C ASP A 272 23.75 -15.33 -7.20
N MET A 273 23.05 -14.27 -6.80
CA MET A 273 22.38 -13.35 -7.72
C MET A 273 23.37 -12.67 -8.68
N ILE A 274 24.49 -12.16 -8.15
CA ILE A 274 25.51 -11.46 -8.94
C ILE A 274 26.22 -12.44 -9.88
N LYS A 275 26.57 -13.65 -9.42
CA LYS A 275 27.13 -14.72 -10.26
C LYS A 275 26.18 -15.11 -11.39
N SER A 276 24.87 -15.03 -11.15
CA SER A 276 23.82 -15.24 -12.14
C SER A 276 23.59 -14.04 -13.08
N GLY A 277 24.44 -13.01 -13.01
CA GLY A 277 24.41 -11.83 -13.88
C GLY A 277 23.35 -10.78 -13.52
N LYS A 278 22.69 -10.90 -12.36
CA LYS A 278 21.71 -9.90 -11.90
C LYS A 278 22.43 -8.62 -11.48
N LYS A 279 21.89 -7.48 -11.87
CA LYS A 279 22.39 -6.15 -11.47
C LYS A 279 21.49 -5.58 -10.40
N ILE A 280 22.08 -5.13 -9.29
CA ILE A 280 21.36 -4.45 -8.23
C ILE A 280 21.00 -3.04 -8.70
N LYS A 281 19.74 -2.65 -8.53
CA LYS A 281 19.21 -1.35 -8.93
C LYS A 281 18.37 -0.77 -7.80
N PHE A 282 18.62 0.48 -7.44
CA PHE A 282 17.79 1.22 -6.50
C PHE A 282 16.76 2.03 -7.26
N LYS A 283 15.49 1.96 -6.86
CA LYS A 283 14.44 2.75 -7.52
C LYS A 283 14.51 4.25 -7.17
N ASN A 284 15.00 4.59 -5.99
CA ASN A 284 15.16 5.98 -5.53
C ASN A 284 16.66 6.32 -5.49
N GLU A 285 17.16 7.03 -6.50
CA GLU A 285 18.60 7.37 -6.63
C GLU A 285 19.06 8.49 -5.66
N HIS A 286 18.14 9.14 -4.95
CA HIS A 286 18.48 10.17 -3.98
C HIS A 286 18.51 9.63 -2.56
N ILE A 287 19.68 9.16 -2.13
CA ILE A 287 19.97 9.08 -0.70
C ILE A 287 21.44 9.42 -0.41
N PRO A 288 21.86 10.71 -0.41
CA PRO A 288 23.11 11.13 0.22
C PRO A 288 22.86 11.53 1.69
N GLY A 289 23.49 10.84 2.64
CA GLY A 289 23.52 11.21 4.07
C GLY A 289 22.29 10.78 4.90
N TYR A 290 22.00 9.48 4.94
CA TYR A 290 20.68 8.97 5.38
C TYR A 290 20.81 7.82 6.35
N THR A 291 20.01 7.83 7.41
CA THR A 291 20.16 6.97 8.60
C THR A 291 18.86 6.25 8.97
N GLY A 292 17.91 6.14 8.04
CA GLY A 292 16.51 5.88 8.35
C GLY A 292 16.01 4.46 8.16
N LYS A 293 15.05 4.06 9.01
CA LYS A 293 14.42 2.72 9.01
C LYS A 293 13.36 2.57 7.90
N PHE A 294 13.81 2.41 6.67
CA PHE A 294 12.96 1.90 5.60
C PHE A 294 12.75 0.39 5.71
N HIS A 295 11.53 -0.07 5.44
CA HIS A 295 11.30 -1.45 5.02
C HIS A 295 11.64 -1.55 3.54
N ALA A 296 12.90 -1.85 3.22
CA ALA A 296 13.34 -2.07 1.84
C ALA A 296 13.31 -3.57 1.52
N PHE A 297 13.05 -3.91 0.26
CA PHE A 297 13.05 -5.29 -0.19
C PHE A 297 13.91 -5.44 -1.43
N LEU A 298 14.75 -6.48 -1.46
CA LEU A 298 15.50 -6.88 -2.64
C LEU A 298 14.74 -8.01 -3.35
N CYS A 299 14.40 -7.79 -4.62
CA CYS A 299 13.91 -8.87 -5.47
C CYS A 299 15.08 -9.69 -6.01
N THR A 300 15.11 -10.98 -5.72
CA THR A 300 16.19 -11.88 -6.17
C THR A 300 16.12 -12.16 -7.67
N GLU A 301 14.94 -12.03 -8.27
CA GLU A 301 14.72 -12.28 -9.70
C GLU A 301 15.17 -11.15 -10.62
N CYS A 302 14.98 -9.88 -10.24
CA CYS A 302 15.34 -8.75 -11.10
C CYS A 302 16.35 -7.77 -10.49
N GLY A 303 16.78 -7.99 -9.25
CA GLY A 303 17.77 -7.16 -8.56
C GLY A 303 17.27 -5.77 -8.18
N ILE A 304 15.96 -5.50 -8.25
CA ILE A 304 15.42 -4.21 -7.81
C ILE A 304 15.37 -4.17 -6.29
N VAL A 305 15.83 -3.06 -5.73
CA VAL A 305 15.61 -2.66 -4.34
C VAL A 305 14.44 -1.67 -4.34
N GLN A 306 13.36 -2.02 -3.64
CA GLN A 306 12.07 -1.30 -3.61
C GLN A 306 11.63 -0.93 -2.21
#